data_AF-A0AAW5YRY3-F1
#
_entry.id   AF-A0AAW5YRY3-F1
#
_cell.length_a   1.000
_cell.length_b   1.000
_cell.length_c   1.000
_cell.angle_alpha   90.00
_cell.angle_beta   90.00
_cell.angle_gamma   90.00
#
_symmetry.space_group_name_H-M   'P 1'
#
loop_
_entity.id
_entity.type
_entity.pdbx_description
1 polymer ?
#
loop_
_entity_poly.entity_id
_entity_poly.type
_entity_poly.pdbx_seq_one_letter_code
_entity_poly.pdbx_strand_id
1 'polypeptide(L)' 'MEQKQYNLYDVVEMKKAHPCGENRWKIIRMGMDIRIKCEGCDHSVMIPRREFDRKVKKILVKHEE' A
#
# COMPACT_ATOMS: atom_id res chain seq x y z
N MET A 1 -3.70 11.21 16.55
CA MET A 1 -3.10 10.54 15.37
C MET A 1 -4.18 9.64 14.82
N GLU A 2 -4.95 10.08 13.82
CA GLU A 2 -5.95 9.22 13.17
C GLU A 2 -5.26 7.99 12.59
N GLN A 3 -5.63 6.82 13.10
CA GLN A 3 -5.18 5.56 12.55
C GLN A 3 -5.89 5.40 11.21
N LYS A 4 -5.18 5.61 10.10
CA LYS A 4 -5.71 5.27 8.78
C LYS A 4 -6.01 3.77 8.79
N GLN A 5 -7.29 3.42 8.68
CA GLN A 5 -7.71 2.04 8.48
C GLN A 5 -7.44 1.65 7.03
N TYR A 6 -6.76 0.53 6.86
CA TYR A 6 -6.51 -0.10 5.58
C TYR A 6 -7.15 -1.49 5.62
N ASN A 7 -7.73 -1.92 4.52
CA ASN A 7 -8.33 -3.24 4.32
C ASN A 7 -7.48 -4.10 3.36
N LEU A 8 -7.65 -5.41 3.45
CA LEU A 8 -6.96 -6.34 2.56
C LEU A 8 -7.41 -6.03 1.13
N TYR A 9 -6.49 -6.07 0.18
CA TYR A 9 -6.69 -5.69 -1.22
C TYR A 9 -6.98 -4.22 -1.51
N ASP A 10 -6.91 -3.32 -0.52
CA ASP A 10 -6.91 -1.88 -0.78
C ASP A 10 -5.77 -1.48 -1.73
N VAL A 11 -6.04 -0.53 -2.60
CA VAL A 11 -5.03 0.06 -3.48
C VAL A 11 -4.64 1.43 -2.93
N VAL A 12 -3.37 1.56 -2.58
CA VAL A 12 -2.80 2.79 -2.02
C VAL A 12 -1.77 3.40 -2.98
N GLU A 13 -1.59 4.71 -2.87
CA GLU A 13 -0.53 5.44 -3.53
C GLU A 13 0.58 5.77 -2.51
N MET A 14 1.83 5.46 -2.88
CA MET A 14 3.00 5.85 -2.07
C MET A 14 3.46 7.27 -2.39
N LYS A 15 4.08 7.94 -1.41
CA LYS A 15 4.70 9.27 -1.59
C LYS A 15 5.88 9.24 -2.55
N LYS A 16 6.64 8.14 -2.55
CA LYS A 16 7.72 7.91 -3.52
C LYS A 16 7.13 7.29 -4.78
N ALA A 17 7.48 7.85 -5.92
CA ALA A 17 7.16 7.25 -7.20
C ALA A 17 7.89 5.91 -7.35
N HIS A 18 7.18 4.94 -7.90
CA HIS A 18 7.70 3.63 -8.22
C HIS A 18 8.38 3.68 -9.61
N PRO A 19 9.58 3.11 -9.77
CA PRO A 19 10.31 3.10 -11.05
C PRO A 19 9.56 2.57 -12.27
N CYS A 20 8.49 1.79 -12.12
CA CYS A 20 7.73 1.29 -13.27
C CYS A 20 6.75 2.32 -13.87
N GLY A 21 6.62 3.51 -13.28
CA GLY A 21 5.69 4.56 -13.73
C GLY A 21 4.28 4.46 -13.12
N GLU A 22 3.89 3.28 -12.60
CA GLU A 22 2.61 3.06 -11.92
C GLU A 22 2.81 3.12 -10.39
N ASN A 23 2.21 4.11 -9.73
CA ASN A 23 2.33 4.31 -8.28
C ASN A 23 1.23 3.61 -7.46
N ARG A 24 0.57 2.62 -8.06
CA ARG A 24 -0.53 1.87 -7.43
C ARG A 24 -0.01 0.63 -6.74
N TRP A 25 -0.30 0.52 -5.45
CA TRP A 25 0.12 -0.59 -4.62
C TRP A 25 -1.09 -1.25 -3.97
N LYS A 26 -1.35 -2.50 -4.31
CA LYS A 26 -2.38 -3.33 -3.69
C LYS A 26 -1.85 -3.99 -2.43
N ILE A 27 -2.57 -3.88 -1.33
CA ILE A 27 -2.24 -4.56 -0.07
C ILE A 27 -2.60 -6.03 -0.19
N ILE A 28 -1.60 -6.91 -0.18
CA ILE A 28 -1.79 -8.36 -0.29
C ILE A 28 -1.68 -9.08 1.05
N ARG A 29 -1.10 -8.46 2.06
CA ARG A 29 -1.02 -9.00 3.42
C ARG A 29 -1.07 -7.86 4.43
N MET A 30 -1.86 -8.05 5.48
CA MET A 30 -1.87 -7.17 6.65
C MET A 30 -1.50 -7.92 7.92
N GLY A 31 -0.72 -7.25 8.77
CA GLY A 31 -0.17 -7.79 10.02
C GLY A 31 0.77 -6.78 10.67
N MET A 32 1.82 -7.27 11.35
CA MET A 32 2.92 -6.41 11.83
C MET A 32 3.68 -5.80 10.64
N ASP A 33 3.94 -6.63 9.64
CA ASP A 33 4.49 -6.22 8.35
C ASP A 33 3.39 -6.27 7.29
N ILE A 34 3.32 -5.22 6.48
CA ILE A 34 2.37 -5.09 5.39
C ILE A 34 3.11 -5.49 4.12
N ARG A 35 2.56 -6.46 3.39
CA ARG A 35 3.06 -6.78 2.05
C ARG A 35 2.17 -6.07 1.03
N ILE A 36 2.81 -5.31 0.16
CA ILE A 36 2.16 -4.60 -0.95
C ILE A 36 2.69 -5.11 -2.27
N LYS A 37 1.84 -5.10 -3.28
CA LYS A 37 2.14 -5.51 -4.65
C LYS A 37 1.85 -4.37 -5.60
N CYS A 38 2.80 -4.01 -6.46
CA CYS A 38 2.54 -3.04 -7.50
C CYS A 38 1.58 -3.65 -8.55
N GLU A 39 0.56 -2.91 -8.98
CA GLU A 39 -0.37 -3.37 -10.02
C GLU A 39 0.18 -3.23 -11.45
N GLY A 40 1.26 -2.46 -11.65
CA GLY A 40 1.87 -2.27 -12.97
C GLY A 40 2.99 -3.26 -13.32
N CYS A 41 3.77 -3.72 -12.33
CA CYS A 41 4.94 -4.57 -12.55
C CYS A 41 4.95 -5.85 -11.70
N ASP A 42 3.87 -6.11 -10.96
CA ASP A 42 3.70 -7.24 -10.03
C ASP A 42 4.75 -7.35 -8.91
N HIS A 43 5.62 -6.35 -8.75
CA HIS A 43 6.65 -6.35 -7.73
C HIS A 43 6.05 -6.27 -6.32
N SER A 44 6.43 -7.20 -5.45
CA SER A 44 5.96 -7.24 -4.07
C SER A 44 7.03 -6.76 -3.09
N VAL A 45 6.66 -5.91 -2.14
CA VAL A 45 7.55 -5.40 -1.09
C VAL A 45 6.90 -5.65 0.28
N MET A 46 7.71 -6.05 1.25
CA MET A 46 7.30 -6.16 2.65
C MET A 46 7.82 -4.95 3.41
N ILE A 47 6.93 -4.22 4.09
CA ILE A 47 7.26 -2.99 4.80
C ILE A 47 6.62 -3.05 6.20
N PRO A 48 7.33 -2.69 7.27
CA PRO A 48 6.74 -2.57 8.59
C PRO A 48 5.59 -1.58 8.59
N ARG A 49 4.48 -1.89 9.27
CA ARG A 49 3.27 -1.05 9.30
C ARG A 49 3.55 0.41 9.64
N ARG A 50 4.47 0.64 10.58
CA ARG A 50 4.86 1.98 11.05
C ARG A 50 5.53 2.82 9.96
N GLU A 51 6.31 2.19 9.08
CA GLU A 51 6.89 2.84 7.91
C GLU A 51 5.88 3.00 6.79
N PHE A 52 5.03 2.00 6.58
CA PHE A 52 3.97 2.04 5.57
C PHE A 52 3.07 3.26 5.76
N ASP A 53 2.55 3.49 6.97
CA ASP A 53 1.71 4.65 7.27
C ASP A 53 2.38 6.00 6.97
N ARG A 54 3.69 6.10 7.16
CA ARG A 54 4.47 7.32 6.85
C ARG A 54 4.67 7.51 5.34
N LYS A 55 4.83 6.40 4.61
CA LYS A 55 5.12 6.35 3.17
C LYS A 55 3.85 6.43 2.31
N VAL A 56 2.69 6.03 2.81
CA VAL A 56 1.41 6.16 2.11
C VAL A 56 1.02 7.63 1.99
N LYS A 57 0.63 8.03 0.78
CA LYS A 57 0.12 9.36 0.48
C LYS A 57 -1.40 9.38 0.68
N LYS A 58 -2.10 8.53 -0.07
CA LYS A 58 -3.56 8.38 -0.05
C LYS A 58 -3.98 6.97 -0.45
N ILE A 59 -5.22 6.62 -0.12
CA ILE A 59 -5.88 5.40 -0.60
C ILE A 59 -6.57 5.77 -1.92
N LEU A 60 -6.32 5.00 -2.99
CA LEU A 60 -6.91 5.22 -4.31
C LEU A 60 -8.21 4.44 -4.46
N VAL A 61 -8.20 3.17 -4.03
CA VAL A 61 -9.36 2.29 -4.06
C VAL A 61 -9.44 1.63 -2.69
N LYS A 62 -10.57 1.83 -2.01
CA LYS A 62 -10.93 1.04 -0.84
C LYS A 62 -11.64 -0.21 -1.31
N HIS A 63 -11.22 -1.36 -0.82
CA HIS A 63 -12.04 -2.54 -0.88
C HIS A 63 -13.09 -2.43 0.22
N GLU A 64 -14.33 -2.20 -0.21
CA GLU A 64 -15.52 -2.53 0.58
C GLU A 64 -15.85 -3.99 0.28
N GLU A 65 -15.80 -4.82 1.32
CA GLU A 65 -16.57 -6.06 1.44
C GLU A 65 -17.81 -5.76 2.28
#